data_AF-A0A212D0X2-F1
#
_entry.id   AF-A0A212D0X2-F1
#
_cell.length_a   1.000
_cell.length_b   1.000
_cell.length_c   1.000
_cell.angle_alpha   90.00
_cell.angle_beta   90.00
_cell.angle_gamma   90.00
#
_symmetry.space_group_name_H-M   'P 1'
#
loop_
_entity.id
_entity.type
_entity.pdbx_description
1 polymer ?
#
loop_
_entity_poly.entity_id
_entity_poly.type
_entity_poly.pdbx_seq_one_letter_code
_entity_poly.pdbx_strand_id
1 'polypeptide(L)'
;IHTCFVCKQSGEDVKRCLLPLCGKFYHEECVQKYPPTVMQNKGFRCSLHICTTCHAANPASVSASKGRLMRCVRCPVAYHANDFCLAAGSKILASNSIICPNHFTPRRGCRNHEHVNVSWCFVCSEGKT
;
A
#
# COMPACT_ATOMS: atom_id res chain seq x y z
N ILE A 1 3.77 -1.92 -24.61
CA ILE A 1 3.35 -2.97 -23.63
C ILE A 1 3.71 -2.47 -22.23
N HIS A 2 2.77 -2.55 -21.27
CA HIS A 2 2.97 -2.07 -19.90
C HIS A 2 3.05 -3.24 -18.91
N THR A 3 3.63 -2.99 -17.73
CA THR A 3 3.80 -3.98 -16.66
C THR A 3 2.79 -3.75 -15.54
N CYS A 4 2.10 -4.80 -15.12
CA CYS A 4 1.20 -4.77 -13.97
C CYS A 4 1.98 -4.47 -12.67
N PHE A 5 1.56 -3.45 -11.94
CA PHE A 5 2.22 -3.02 -10.71
C PHE A 5 2.08 -4.05 -9.57
N VAL A 6 1.13 -4.98 -9.64
CA VAL A 6 0.92 -6.01 -8.61
C VAL A 6 1.76 -7.26 -8.92
N CYS A 7 1.46 -7.96 -10.02
CA CYS A 7 2.11 -9.25 -10.34
C CYS A 7 3.45 -9.11 -11.07
N LYS A 8 3.83 -7.89 -11.49
CA LYS A 8 5.06 -7.58 -12.22
C LYS A 8 5.18 -8.22 -13.61
N GLN A 9 4.12 -8.83 -14.11
CA GLN A 9 4.05 -9.37 -15.47
C GLN A 9 3.56 -8.29 -16.45
N SER A 10 4.04 -8.35 -17.69
CA SER A 10 3.57 -7.52 -18.81
C SER A 10 2.44 -8.21 -19.57
N GLY A 11 1.45 -7.45 -20.01
CA GLY A 11 0.31 -7.97 -20.77
C GLY A 11 -0.37 -6.86 -21.59
N GLU A 12 -1.13 -7.26 -22.61
CA GLU A 12 -1.93 -6.34 -23.43
C GLU A 12 -3.22 -5.89 -22.70
N ASP A 13 -3.70 -6.71 -21.78
CA ASP A 13 -4.86 -6.48 -20.91
C ASP A 13 -4.56 -5.57 -19.71
N VAL A 14 -3.30 -5.13 -19.57
CA VAL A 14 -2.88 -4.18 -18.53
C VAL A 14 -3.44 -2.78 -18.82
N LYS A 15 -4.30 -2.28 -17.93
CA LYS A 15 -4.93 -0.96 -18.04
C LYS A 15 -4.30 0.05 -17.09
N ARG A 16 -4.30 1.34 -17.49
CA ARG A 16 -3.83 2.45 -16.65
C ARG A 16 -4.90 2.84 -15.63
N CYS A 17 -4.49 3.21 -14.42
CA CYS A 17 -5.37 3.89 -13.47
C CYS A 17 -5.94 5.19 -14.08
N LEU A 18 -7.24 5.43 -13.87
CA LEU A 18 -7.95 6.59 -14.44
C LEU A 18 -7.56 7.95 -13.85
N LEU A 19 -6.86 7.98 -12.70
CA LEU A 19 -6.46 9.27 -12.12
C LEU A 19 -5.29 9.87 -12.93
N PRO A 20 -5.42 11.10 -13.49
CA PRO A 20 -4.47 11.66 -14.47
C PRO A 20 -3.00 11.70 -14.05
N LEU A 21 -2.69 11.67 -12.75
CA LEU A 21 -1.33 11.75 -12.21
C LEU A 21 -0.82 10.44 -11.56
N CYS A 22 -1.58 9.35 -11.66
CA CYS A 22 -1.16 8.08 -11.05
C CYS A 22 -0.04 7.40 -11.84
N GLY A 23 -0.25 7.26 -13.15
CA GLY A 23 0.69 6.59 -14.06
C GLY A 23 0.89 5.09 -13.82
N LYS A 24 0.19 4.47 -12.86
CA LYS A 24 0.29 3.02 -12.59
C LYS A 24 -0.63 2.19 -13.47
N PHE A 25 -0.18 0.97 -13.73
CA PHE A 25 -0.76 0.01 -14.67
C PHE A 25 -1.06 -1.30 -13.97
N TYR A 26 -2.18 -1.94 -14.28
CA TYR A 26 -2.64 -3.16 -13.60
C TYR A 26 -3.44 -4.06 -14.54
N HIS A 27 -3.36 -5.37 -14.32
CA HIS A 27 -4.48 -6.25 -14.68
C HIS A 27 -5.67 -5.94 -13.78
N GLU A 28 -6.87 -6.03 -14.34
CA GLU A 28 -8.11 -5.69 -13.62
C GLU A 28 -8.32 -6.62 -12.40
N GLU A 29 -8.13 -7.92 -12.60
CA GLU A 29 -8.13 -8.93 -11.53
C GLU A 29 -7.07 -8.69 -10.44
N CYS A 30 -5.92 -8.12 -10.81
CA CYS A 30 -4.84 -7.86 -9.87
C CYS A 30 -5.14 -6.66 -8.97
N VAL A 31 -5.74 -5.59 -9.53
CA VAL A 31 -6.04 -4.37 -8.76
C VAL A 31 -7.26 -4.55 -7.86
N GLN A 32 -8.23 -5.38 -8.25
CA GLN A 32 -9.42 -5.71 -7.45
C GLN A 32 -9.07 -6.38 -6.11
N LYS A 33 -7.93 -7.07 -6.01
CA LYS A 33 -7.42 -7.67 -4.76
C LYS A 33 -7.05 -6.64 -3.68
N TYR A 34 -7.08 -5.35 -4.02
CA TYR A 34 -6.80 -4.25 -3.10
C TYR A 34 -8.03 -3.35 -2.99
N PRO A 35 -8.97 -3.59 -2.06
CA PRO A 35 -9.86 -2.53 -1.58
C PRO A 35 -8.96 -1.42 -1.02
N PRO A 36 -9.13 -0.11 -1.32
CA PRO A 36 -10.26 0.69 -1.84
C PRO A 36 -10.32 0.94 -3.37
N THR A 37 -9.93 -0.01 -4.20
CA THR A 37 -10.02 0.17 -5.66
C THR A 37 -11.47 0.39 -6.10
N VAL A 38 -11.71 1.42 -6.92
CA VAL A 38 -13.04 1.74 -7.45
C VAL A 38 -13.10 1.39 -8.93
N MET A 39 -13.98 0.44 -9.27
CA MET A 39 -14.30 0.10 -10.66
C MET A 39 -15.25 1.14 -11.26
N GLN A 40 -15.04 1.50 -12.53
CA GLN A 40 -15.87 2.40 -13.31
C GLN A 40 -16.09 1.81 -14.70
N ASN A 41 -17.14 2.24 -15.42
CA ASN A 41 -17.53 1.66 -16.71
C ASN A 41 -16.41 1.55 -17.75
N LYS A 42 -15.37 2.40 -17.69
CA LYS A 42 -14.25 2.43 -18.64
C LYS A 42 -12.87 2.20 -17.99
N GLY A 43 -12.81 1.66 -16.77
CA GLY A 43 -11.54 1.39 -16.09
C GLY A 43 -11.66 1.43 -14.57
N PHE A 44 -10.60 1.83 -13.88
CA PHE A 44 -10.57 1.84 -12.43
C PHE A 44 -9.70 2.96 -11.84
N ARG A 45 -9.99 3.32 -10.59
CA ARG A 45 -9.10 4.12 -9.75
C ARG A 45 -8.43 3.20 -8.74
N CYS A 46 -7.11 3.10 -8.80
CA CYS A 46 -6.36 2.20 -7.92
C CYS A 46 -6.31 2.70 -6.47
N SER A 47 -5.99 1.78 -5.56
CA SER A 47 -5.91 2.02 -4.12
C SER A 47 -4.83 3.00 -3.64
N LEU A 48 -3.88 3.43 -4.49
CA LEU A 48 -2.84 4.39 -4.11
C LEU A 48 -3.35 5.81 -3.83
N HIS A 49 -4.65 6.06 -4.02
CA HIS A 49 -5.28 7.37 -3.87
C HIS A 49 -6.16 7.50 -2.64
N ILE A 50 -6.28 6.43 -1.86
CA ILE A 50 -7.16 6.37 -0.70
C ILE A 50 -6.35 5.75 0.44
N CYS A 51 -6.41 6.35 1.62
CA CYS A 51 -5.83 5.80 2.83
C CYS A 51 -6.54 4.50 3.21
N THR A 52 -5.80 3.39 3.22
CA THR A 52 -6.32 2.06 3.56
C THR A 52 -6.88 2.02 4.99
N THR A 53 -6.23 2.69 5.95
CA THR A 53 -6.68 2.72 7.35
C THR A 53 -8.01 3.46 7.50
N CYS A 54 -8.15 4.64 6.88
CA CYS A 54 -9.41 5.38 6.92
C CYS A 54 -10.53 4.65 6.17
N HIS A 55 -10.21 4.01 5.04
CA HIS A 55 -11.20 3.23 4.30
C HIS A 55 -11.67 2.01 5.09
N ALA A 56 -10.77 1.32 5.80
CA ALA A 56 -11.13 0.20 6.67
C ALA A 56 -12.02 0.65 7.84
N ALA A 57 -11.76 1.83 8.41
CA ALA A 57 -12.58 2.40 9.47
C ALA A 57 -13.98 2.82 8.97
N ASN A 58 -14.04 3.46 7.80
CA ASN A 58 -15.29 3.84 7.16
C ASN A 58 -15.10 3.95 5.63
N PRO A 59 -15.62 2.99 4.85
CA PRO A 59 -15.51 3.01 3.39
C PRO A 59 -16.14 4.23 2.70
N ALA A 60 -17.15 4.85 3.32
CA ALA A 60 -17.82 6.05 2.81
C ALA A 60 -17.09 7.35 3.19
N SER A 61 -16.01 7.28 3.97
CA SER A 61 -15.29 8.48 4.42
C SER A 61 -14.57 9.18 3.26
N VAL A 62 -15.01 10.40 2.95
CA VAL A 62 -14.37 11.23 1.93
C VAL A 62 -12.95 11.64 2.36
N SER A 63 -12.70 11.73 3.66
CA SER A 63 -11.40 12.06 4.25
C SER A 63 -10.30 11.08 3.88
N ALA A 64 -10.63 9.81 3.58
CA ALA A 64 -9.65 8.81 3.16
C ALA A 64 -8.87 9.23 1.90
N SER A 65 -9.44 10.10 1.06
CA SER A 65 -8.81 10.63 -0.15
C SER A 65 -8.10 11.99 0.02
N LYS A 66 -8.30 12.68 1.16
CA LYS A 66 -7.85 14.06 1.37
C LYS A 66 -6.50 14.12 2.07
N GLY A 67 -5.64 15.05 1.66
CA GLY A 67 -4.35 15.29 2.33
C GLY A 67 -3.19 14.44 1.79
N ARG A 68 -2.06 14.47 2.51
CA ARG A 68 -0.81 13.81 2.08
C ARG A 68 -0.86 12.31 2.35
N LEU A 69 -0.60 11.52 1.30
CA LEU A 69 -0.54 10.05 1.37
C LEU A 69 0.90 9.53 1.22
N MET A 70 1.28 8.61 2.10
CA MET A 70 2.42 7.72 1.98
C MET A 70 2.03 6.49 1.17
N ARG A 71 2.84 6.10 0.17
CA ARG A 71 2.51 5.04 -0.79
C ARG A 71 3.56 3.94 -0.76
N CYS A 72 3.10 2.69 -0.71
CA CYS A 72 3.99 1.56 -0.83
C CYS A 72 4.59 1.49 -2.24
N VAL A 73 5.91 1.31 -2.34
CA VAL A 73 6.59 1.17 -3.64
C VAL A 73 6.44 -0.22 -4.26
N ARG A 74 5.97 -1.20 -3.47
CA ARG A 74 5.89 -2.62 -3.88
C ARG A 74 4.47 -3.09 -4.20
N CYS A 75 3.45 -2.49 -3.58
CA CYS A 75 2.04 -2.83 -3.79
C CYS A 75 1.14 -1.58 -3.73
N PRO A 76 -0.15 -1.69 -4.09
CA PRO A 76 -1.09 -0.56 -4.20
C PRO A 76 -1.65 -0.06 -2.86
N VAL A 77 -0.87 -0.14 -1.78
CA VAL A 77 -1.28 0.31 -0.43
C VAL A 77 -0.84 1.75 -0.20
N ALA A 78 -1.73 2.55 0.40
CA ALA A 78 -1.45 3.92 0.80
C ALA A 78 -2.04 4.22 2.18
N TYR A 79 -1.39 5.12 2.91
CA TYR A 79 -1.82 5.62 4.22
C TYR A 79 -1.70 7.13 4.25
N HIS A 80 -2.43 7.83 5.11
CA HIS A 80 -2.08 9.22 5.40
C HIS A 80 -0.70 9.30 6.06
N ALA A 81 -0.01 10.41 5.81
CA ALA A 81 1.27 10.74 6.45
C ALA A 81 1.05 11.26 7.88
N ASN A 82 0.49 10.42 8.75
CA ASN A 82 0.34 10.66 10.19
C ASN A 82 0.42 9.32 10.95
N ASP A 83 0.68 9.41 12.25
CA ASP A 83 0.90 8.24 13.10
C ASP A 83 -0.36 7.40 13.32
N PHE A 84 -1.55 7.99 13.14
CA PHE A 84 -2.83 7.28 13.30
C PHE A 84 -3.13 6.35 12.12
N CYS A 85 -2.69 6.72 10.92
CA CYS A 85 -3.01 5.98 9.70
C CYS A 85 -1.88 5.08 9.24
N LEU A 86 -0.62 5.48 9.45
CA LEU A 86 0.52 4.73 8.96
C LEU A 86 0.65 3.41 9.72
N ALA A 87 0.52 2.29 9.01
CA ALA A 87 0.59 0.97 9.63
C ALA A 87 1.95 0.72 10.30
N ALA A 88 1.93 0.25 11.55
CA ALA A 88 3.12 -0.13 12.29
C ALA A 88 3.97 -1.15 11.50
N GLY A 89 5.30 -1.00 11.56
CA GLY A 89 6.23 -1.80 10.77
C GLY A 89 6.42 -1.33 9.32
N SER A 90 5.75 -0.24 8.90
CA SER A 90 6.06 0.41 7.62
C SER A 90 7.45 1.02 7.65
N LYS A 91 8.28 0.74 6.65
CA LYS A 91 9.60 1.38 6.50
C LYS A 91 9.47 2.62 5.62
N ILE A 92 9.74 3.79 6.17
CA ILE A 92 9.83 5.04 5.39
C ILE A 92 11.09 5.01 4.54
N LEU A 93 10.95 5.33 3.26
CA LEU A 93 12.08 5.43 2.33
C LEU A 93 12.49 6.89 2.15
N ALA A 94 11.71 7.64 1.39
CA ALA A 94 11.92 9.08 1.16
C ALA A 94 10.61 9.76 0.72
N SER A 95 10.49 11.05 0.99
CA SER A 95 9.35 11.90 0.59
C SER A 95 7.99 11.33 1.00
N ASN A 96 7.28 10.65 0.07
CA ASN A 96 5.95 10.08 0.26
C ASN A 96 5.94 8.56 -0.01
N SER A 97 7.09 7.91 0.12
CA SER A 97 7.28 6.50 -0.24
C SER A 97 7.65 5.65 0.96
N ILE A 98 7.04 4.47 1.03
CA ILE A 98 7.25 3.49 2.08
C ILE A 98 7.38 2.08 1.50
N ILE A 99 7.81 1.13 2.32
CA ILE A 99 7.50 -0.29 2.16
C ILE A 99 6.51 -0.64 3.27
N CYS A 100 5.30 -1.04 2.90
CA CYS A 100 4.28 -1.42 3.88
C CYS A 100 4.59 -2.79 4.53
N PRO A 101 3.94 -3.13 5.65
CA PRO A 101 4.22 -4.34 6.42
C PRO A 101 3.96 -5.65 5.65
N ASN A 102 3.12 -5.62 4.61
CA ASN A 102 2.84 -6.79 3.75
C ASN A 102 4.08 -7.31 3.01
N HIS A 103 5.17 -6.54 2.99
CA HIS A 103 6.44 -6.93 2.38
C HIS A 103 7.56 -7.19 3.40
N PHE A 104 7.21 -7.27 4.69
CA PHE A 104 8.15 -7.68 5.71
C PHE A 104 8.44 -9.18 5.56
N THR A 105 9.70 -9.53 5.37
CA THR A 105 10.18 -10.91 5.44
C THR A 105 10.98 -11.07 6.73
N PRO A 106 10.54 -11.91 7.68
CA PRO A 106 11.30 -12.18 8.88
C PRO A 106 12.69 -12.70 8.52
N ARG A 107 13.75 -12.19 9.16
CA ARG A 107 15.10 -12.75 8.98
C ARG A 107 15.13 -14.15 9.58
N ARG A 108 15.52 -15.15 8.76
CA ARG A 108 15.81 -16.51 9.25
C ARG A 108 16.96 -16.43 10.27
N GLY A 109 16.70 -16.85 11.51
CA GLY A 109 17.68 -16.86 12.61
C GLY A 109 17.21 -16.24 13.93
N CYS A 110 16.11 -15.47 13.93
CA CYS A 110 15.49 -14.95 15.15
C CYS A 110 14.12 -15.64 15.35
N ARG A 111 14.03 -16.58 16.31
CA ARG A 111 12.85 -17.43 16.54
C ARG A 111 11.59 -16.70 17.07
N ASN A 112 11.59 -15.38 17.20
CA ASN A 112 10.53 -14.65 17.90
C ASN A 112 9.74 -13.67 17.02
N HIS A 113 9.63 -13.92 15.72
CA HIS A 113 8.74 -13.16 14.82
C HIS A 113 7.73 -14.10 14.14
N GLU A 114 7.16 -15.01 14.93
CA GLU A 114 5.88 -15.64 14.58
C GLU A 114 4.78 -14.59 14.76
N HIS A 115 3.70 -14.67 13.99
CA HIS A 115 2.64 -13.66 13.92
C HIS A 115 1.97 -13.40 15.29
N VAL A 116 2.56 -12.53 16.11
CA VAL A 116 1.92 -12.03 17.31
C VAL A 116 1.24 -10.72 16.92
N ASN A 117 -0.07 -10.68 17.11
CA ASN A 117 -0.93 -9.51 16.96
C ASN A 117 -0.63 -8.48 18.07
N VAL A 118 0.62 -8.04 18.16
CA VAL A 118 1.06 -6.97 19.06
C VAL A 118 1.82 -5.95 18.23
N SER A 119 1.29 -4.74 18.21
CA SER A 119 1.79 -3.57 17.49
C SER A 119 3.09 -3.00 18.06
N TRP A 120 3.85 -3.75 18.88
CA TRP A 120 5.06 -3.26 19.54
C TRP A 120 6.04 -4.41 19.82
N CYS A 121 7.30 -4.24 19.38
CA CYS A 121 8.43 -5.04 19.81
C CYS A 121 9.49 -4.10 20.40
N PHE A 122 9.82 -4.28 21.68
CA PHE A 122 10.79 -3.48 22.42
C PHE A 122 12.24 -3.60 21.88
N VAL A 123 12.48 -4.51 20.93
CA VAL A 123 13.83 -4.92 20.49
C VAL A 123 14.28 -4.25 19.17
N CYS A 124 13.42 -3.44 18.53
CA CYS A 124 13.80 -2.72 17.30
C CYS A 124 14.35 -1.30 17.55
N SER A 125 14.56 -0.89 18.81
CA SER A 125 15.14 0.42 19.16
C SER A 125 16.67 0.41 19.31
N GLU A 126 17.37 -0.67 18.94
CA GLU A 126 18.83 -0.63 18.91
C GLU A 126 19.33 0.15 17.69
N GLY A 127 19.44 1.46 17.90
CA GLY A 127 20.27 2.34 17.10
C GLY A 127 21.69 1.79 17.05
N LYS A 128 22.19 1.57 15.84
CA LYS A 128 23.59 1.21 15.64
C LYS A 128 24.40 2.50 15.54
N THR A 129 25.29 2.69 16.51
CA THR A 129 26.56 3.38 16.26
C THR A 129 27.44 2.51 15.35
#